data_AF-A0AA88WA24-F1
#
_entry.id   AF-A0AA88WA24-F1
#
_cell.length_a   1.000
_cell.length_b   1.000
_cell.length_c   1.000
_cell.angle_alpha   90.00
_cell.angle_beta   90.00
_cell.angle_gamma   90.00
#
_symmetry.space_group_name_H-M   'P 1'
#
loop_
_entity.id
_entity.type
_entity.pdbx_description
1 polymer ?
#
loop_
_entity_poly.entity_id
_entity_poly.type
_entity_poly.pdbx_seq_one_letter_code
_entity_poly.pdbx_strand_id
1 'polypeptide(L)'
;DESVKQTAQLMYQTALMESGFISSDPKEFATRIYDSVKSSLNVSPDAAIEEEEEAEEVEVESTTKEGDDSAKDEAEADTEAHDFKDEL
;
A
#
# COMPACT_ATOMS: atom_id res chain seq x y z
N ASP A 1 30.46 -7.84 -15.39
CA ASP A 1 29.27 -8.60 -14.99
C ASP A 1 27.99 -7.97 -15.50
N GLU A 2 27.15 -8.78 -16.13
CA GLU A 2 25.81 -8.36 -16.60
C GLU A 2 24.82 -8.28 -15.43
N SER A 3 24.88 -9.24 -14.50
CA SER A 3 24.09 -9.26 -13.27
C SER A 3 24.30 -7.99 -12.42
N VAL A 4 25.54 -7.56 -12.27
CA VAL A 4 25.88 -6.33 -11.53
C VAL A 4 25.26 -5.09 -12.18
N LYS A 5 25.25 -5.01 -13.52
CA LYS A 5 24.59 -3.91 -14.24
C LYS A 5 23.08 -3.93 -14.01
N GLN A 6 22.46 -5.10 -14.07
CA GLN A 6 21.03 -5.26 -13.83
C GLN A 6 20.65 -4.84 -12.40
N THR A 7 21.43 -5.25 -11.39
CA THR A 7 21.20 -4.83 -10.00
C THR A 7 21.37 -3.32 -9.82
N ALA A 8 22.43 -2.73 -10.39
CA ALA A 8 22.64 -1.29 -10.32
C ALA A 8 21.50 -0.49 -10.99
N GLN A 9 21.02 -0.97 -12.13
CA GLN A 9 19.88 -0.37 -12.83
C GLN A 9 18.59 -0.47 -12.00
N LEU A 10 18.35 -1.63 -11.37
CA LEU A 10 17.20 -1.84 -10.49
C LEU A 10 17.23 -0.85 -9.32
N MET A 11 18.36 -0.73 -8.63
CA MET A 11 18.55 0.22 -7.53
C MET A 11 18.29 1.67 -7.95
N TYR A 12 18.81 2.08 -9.11
CA TYR A 12 18.58 3.42 -9.65
C TYR A 12 17.10 3.69 -9.95
N GLN A 13 16.40 2.72 -10.56
CA GLN A 13 14.99 2.85 -10.88
C GLN A 13 14.12 2.92 -9.62
N THR A 14 14.43 2.12 -8.59
CA THR A 14 13.75 2.20 -7.28
C THR A 14 13.93 3.57 -6.64
N ALA A 15 15.17 4.09 -6.59
CA ALA A 15 15.45 5.41 -6.02
C ALA A 15 14.70 6.55 -6.76
N LEU A 16 14.59 6.46 -8.10
CA LEU A 16 13.79 7.40 -8.89
C LEU A 16 12.32 7.37 -8.47
N MET A 17 11.72 6.18 -8.38
CA MET A 17 10.32 6.03 -7.97
C MET A 17 10.08 6.56 -6.56
N GLU A 18 10.96 6.25 -5.61
CA GLU A 18 10.90 6.76 -4.23
C GLU A 18 11.03 8.29 -4.16
N SER A 19 11.84 8.87 -5.03
CA SER A 19 11.98 10.33 -5.16
C SER A 19 10.81 11.01 -5.89
N GLY A 20 9.81 10.25 -6.34
CA GLY A 20 8.63 10.76 -7.04
C GLY A 20 8.85 11.05 -8.54
N PHE A 21 9.98 10.62 -9.11
CA PHE A 21 10.22 10.70 -10.54
C PHE A 21 9.56 9.52 -11.26
N ILE A 22 8.86 9.81 -12.35
CA ILE A 22 8.22 8.80 -13.18
C ILE A 22 9.30 8.09 -14.01
N SER A 23 9.39 6.76 -13.85
CA SER A 23 10.25 5.91 -14.67
C SER A 23 9.81 5.94 -16.14
N SER A 24 10.77 5.98 -17.06
CA SER A 24 10.52 6.03 -18.51
C SER A 24 9.91 4.74 -19.06
N ASP A 25 10.05 3.61 -18.36
CA ASP A 25 9.48 2.33 -18.76
C ASP A 25 9.08 1.46 -17.54
N PRO A 26 7.85 1.64 -17.02
CA PRO A 26 7.34 0.87 -15.89
C PRO A 26 7.24 -0.63 -16.17
N LYS A 27 7.01 -1.03 -17.43
CA LYS A 27 6.85 -2.44 -17.80
C LYS A 27 8.18 -3.17 -17.75
N GLU A 28 9.24 -2.57 -18.30
CA GLU A 28 10.59 -3.11 -18.22
C GLU A 28 11.07 -3.26 -16.77
N PHE A 29 10.79 -2.26 -15.93
CA PHE A 29 11.09 -2.34 -14.51
C PHE A 29 10.36 -3.52 -13.84
N ALA A 30 9.07 -3.69 -14.11
CA ALA A 30 8.28 -4.80 -13.59
C ALA A 30 8.84 -6.16 -14.05
N THR A 31 9.16 -6.32 -15.34
CA THR A 31 9.78 -7.55 -15.87
C THR A 31 11.06 -7.88 -15.11
N ARG A 32 11.95 -6.90 -14.90
CA ARG A 32 13.22 -7.10 -14.17
C ARG A 32 13.00 -7.52 -12.70
N ILE A 33 11.99 -6.97 -12.03
CA ILE A 33 11.59 -7.39 -10.68
C ILE A 33 11.13 -8.85 -10.69
N TYR A 34 10.20 -9.20 -11.60
CA TYR A 34 9.67 -10.56 -11.70
C TYR A 34 10.76 -11.58 -12.01
N ASP A 35 11.68 -11.28 -12.91
CA ASP A 35 12.80 -12.16 -13.23
C ASP A 35 13.73 -12.36 -12.03
N SER A 36 14.01 -11.28 -11.28
CA SER A 36 14.79 -11.37 -10.04
C SER A 36 14.11 -12.26 -9.00
N VAL A 37 12.79 -12.12 -8.81
CA VAL A 37 12.02 -12.92 -7.85
C VAL A 37 11.94 -14.38 -8.30
N LYS A 38 11.61 -14.64 -9.57
CA LYS A 38 11.58 -15.99 -10.16
C LYS A 38 12.92 -16.71 -9.97
N SER A 39 14.03 -16.02 -10.27
CA SER A 39 15.37 -16.57 -10.07
C SER A 39 15.66 -16.88 -8.60
N SER A 40 15.24 -16.02 -7.67
CA SER A 40 15.45 -16.23 -6.23
C SER A 40 14.67 -17.43 -5.69
N LEU A 41 13.48 -17.68 -6.26
CA LEU A 41 12.59 -18.79 -5.90
C LEU A 41 12.85 -20.06 -6.71
N ASN A 42 13.84 -20.06 -7.62
CA ASN A 42 14.11 -21.14 -8.58
C ASN A 42 12.88 -21.54 -9.43
N VAL A 43 12.05 -20.57 -9.78
CA VAL A 43 10.90 -20.76 -10.69
C VAL A 43 11.43 -20.87 -12.12
N SER A 44 10.90 -21.84 -12.87
CA SER A 44 11.24 -22.00 -14.29
C SER A 44 10.89 -20.73 -15.08
N PRO A 45 11.73 -20.27 -16.03
CA PRO A 45 11.41 -19.11 -16.87
C PRO A 45 10.14 -19.34 -17.72
N ASP A 46 9.80 -20.59 -18.00
CA ASP A 46 8.63 -21.01 -18.78
C ASP A 46 7.43 -21.37 -17.90
N ALA A 47 7.48 -21.12 -16.58
CA ALA A 47 6.34 -21.37 -15.70
C ALA A 47 5.16 -20.48 -16.13
N ALA A 48 4.03 -21.10 -16.47
CA ALA A 48 2.81 -20.38 -16.76
C ALA A 48 2.26 -19.74 -15.47
N ILE A 49 1.77 -18.51 -15.59
CA ILE A 49 1.01 -17.87 -14.51
C ILE A 49 -0.36 -18.54 -14.51
N GLU A 50 -0.61 -19.38 -13.51
CA GLU A 50 -1.97 -19.87 -13.26
C GLU A 50 -2.79 -18.69 -12.75
N GLU A 51 -3.87 -18.35 -13.45
CA GLU A 51 -4.85 -17.37 -12.96
C GLU A 51 -5.53 -18.00 -11.74
N GLU A 52 -5.25 -17.49 -10.54
CA GLU A 52 -6.03 -17.84 -9.36
C GLU A 52 -7.48 -17.42 -9.63
N GLU A 53 -8.40 -18.39 -9.62
CA GLU A 53 -9.84 -18.15 -9.71
C GLU A 53 -10.19 -17.15 -8.59
N GLU A 54 -10.69 -15.97 -8.99
CA GLU A 54 -11.07 -14.87 -8.09
C GLU A 54 -11.99 -15.44 -7.01
N ALA A 55 -11.44 -15.70 -5.82
CA ALA A 55 -12.21 -16.25 -4.73
C ALA A 55 -13.24 -15.20 -4.33
N GLU A 56 -14.51 -15.48 -4.63
CA GLU A 56 -15.65 -14.64 -4.29
C GLU A 56 -15.60 -14.33 -2.78
N GLU A 57 -15.33 -13.08 -2.43
CA GLU A 57 -15.28 -12.63 -1.03
C GLU A 57 -16.68 -12.79 -0.42
N VAL A 58 -16.85 -13.83 0.41
CA VAL A 58 -18.09 -14.00 1.18
C VAL A 58 -18.13 -12.93 2.26
N GLU A 59 -18.92 -11.88 2.05
CA GLU A 59 -19.22 -10.88 3.06
C GLU A 59 -19.88 -11.56 4.28
N VAL A 60 -19.14 -11.66 5.39
CA VAL A 60 -19.69 -12.13 6.66
C VAL A 60 -20.37 -10.95 7.33
N GLU A 61 -21.69 -10.82 7.14
CA GLU A 61 -22.51 -9.81 7.83
C GLU A 61 -22.44 -10.03 9.35
N SER A 62 -21.61 -9.25 10.03
CA SER A 62 -21.55 -9.25 11.49
C SER A 62 -22.80 -8.55 12.04
N THR A 63 -23.81 -9.35 12.39
CA THR A 63 -25.00 -8.88 13.13
C THR A 63 -24.58 -8.36 14.51
N THR A 64 -24.38 -7.05 14.62
CA THR A 64 -24.22 -6.38 15.91
C THR A 64 -25.63 -6.14 16.47
N LYS A 65 -26.07 -7.02 17.37
CA LYS A 65 -27.18 -6.73 18.28
C LYS A 65 -26.64 -5.88 19.43
N GLU A 66 -26.64 -4.56 19.27
CA GLU A 66 -26.62 -3.67 20.42
C GLU A 66 -28.06 -3.48 20.92
N GLY A 67 -28.30 -4.02 22.11
CA GLY A 67 -29.51 -3.79 22.88
C GLY A 67 -29.48 -2.39 23.49
N ASP A 68 -30.54 -1.66 23.18
CA ASP A 68 -31.14 -0.53 23.88
C ASP A 68 -31.02 -0.61 25.42
N ASP A 69 -30.47 0.44 26.04
CA ASP A 69 -31.03 1.02 27.28
C ASP A 69 -30.67 2.51 27.42
N SER A 70 -31.59 3.35 26.93
CA SER A 70 -32.16 4.54 27.59
C SER A 70 -31.27 5.65 28.21
N ALA A 71 -31.26 6.78 27.49
CA ALA A 71 -31.71 8.13 27.90
C ALA A 71 -31.10 8.85 29.13
N LYS A 72 -30.62 10.10 28.93
CA LYS A 72 -31.40 11.35 29.15
C LYS A 72 -30.53 12.64 29.26
N ASP A 73 -31.00 13.70 28.57
CA ASP A 73 -30.84 15.17 28.70
C ASP A 73 -29.43 15.81 28.72
N GLU A 74 -29.08 16.62 27.72
CA GLU A 74 -29.43 18.06 27.54
C GLU A 74 -28.67 19.02 28.48
N ALA A 75 -27.78 19.85 27.91
CA ALA A 75 -27.87 21.32 27.97
C ALA A 75 -26.53 21.98 27.63
N GLU A 76 -26.61 22.92 26.69
CA GLU A 76 -25.55 23.84 26.28
C GLU A 76 -25.15 24.81 27.40
N ALA A 77 -23.86 25.17 27.47
CA ALA A 77 -23.39 26.50 27.89
C ALA A 77 -21.88 26.67 27.61
N ASP A 78 -21.60 27.37 26.51
CA ASP A 78 -20.75 28.58 26.39
C ASP A 78 -19.62 28.87 27.40
N THR A 79 -18.60 29.59 26.89
CA THR A 79 -17.39 30.16 27.53
C THR A 79 -16.14 29.27 27.48
N GLU A 80 -14.95 29.70 27.03
CA GLU A 80 -14.44 31.02 26.69
C GLU A 80 -13.17 30.83 25.84
N ALA A 81 -12.95 31.73 24.88
CA ALA A 81 -11.73 31.81 24.09
C ALA A 81 -10.51 32.11 24.98
N HIS A 82 -9.42 31.36 24.83
CA HIS A 82 -8.11 31.81 25.32
C HIS A 82 -7.07 31.78 24.19
N ASP A 83 -6.98 32.93 23.51
CA ASP A 83 -5.83 33.43 22.77
C ASP A 83 -4.52 33.17 23.55
N PHE A 84 -3.56 32.47 22.96
CA PHE A 84 -2.13 32.66 23.26
C PHE A 84 -1.38 32.69 21.94
N LYS A 85 -1.43 33.86 21.32
CA LYS A 85 -0.52 34.33 20.31
C LYS A 85 0.72 34.93 20.98
N ASP A 86 1.86 34.64 20.38
CA ASP A 86 3.05 35.50 20.29
C ASP A 86 4.07 35.50 21.45
N GLU A 87 5.32 35.82 21.10
CA GLU A 87 6.63 35.73 21.83
C GLU A 87 7.48 34.52 21.40
N LEU A 88 8.64 34.62 20.72
CA LEU A 88 9.54 35.72 20.37
C LEU A 88 10.38 35.31 19.14
#